data_AF-A0A7V0J250-F1
#
_entry.id   AF-A0A7V0J250-F1
#
_cell.length_a   1.000
_cell.length_b   1.000
_cell.length_c   1.000
_cell.angle_alpha   90.00
_cell.angle_beta   90.00
_cell.angle_gamma   90.00
#
_symmetry.space_group_name_H-M   'P 1'
#
loop_
_entity.id
_entity.type
_entity.pdbx_description
1 polymer ?
#
loop_
_entity_poly.entity_id
_entity_poly.type
_entity_poly.pdbx_seq_one_letter_code
_entity_poly.pdbx_strand_id
1 'polypeptide(L)'
;MTTRNVIVLAAACVIGTGIVSVDVAGSTPLLSSSVNPSDFKVELLIDRCTGAAQCVLVCPRDVLVMNGHIRKVEIVRPANCILCGACIVQCPEDALRFRFDDGRVVEPATIRRTRLNLLGKRTVTVPD
;
A
#
# COMPACT_ATOMS: atom_id res chain seq x y z
N MET A 1 -16.49 -43.05 -4.60
CA MET A 1 -16.37 -41.69 -5.17
C MET A 1 -16.20 -41.83 -6.68
N THR A 2 -17.08 -41.26 -7.50
CA THR A 2 -17.03 -41.43 -8.97
C THR A 2 -16.07 -40.44 -9.62
N THR A 3 -15.50 -40.78 -10.79
CA THR A 3 -14.57 -39.92 -11.56
C THR A 3 -15.13 -38.52 -11.79
N ARG A 4 -16.45 -38.41 -11.97
CA ARG A 4 -17.18 -37.14 -12.09
C ARG A 4 -17.03 -36.26 -10.84
N ASN A 5 -17.10 -36.83 -9.64
CA ASN A 5 -16.97 -36.08 -8.39
C ASN A 5 -15.53 -35.57 -8.19
N VAL A 6 -14.53 -36.34 -8.62
CA VAL A 6 -13.11 -35.92 -8.56
C VAL A 6 -12.85 -34.74 -9.51
N ILE A 7 -13.39 -34.79 -10.72
CA ILE A 7 -13.25 -33.70 -11.71
C ILE A 7 -13.93 -32.41 -11.21
N VAL A 8 -15.15 -32.52 -10.64
CA VAL A 8 -15.87 -31.36 -10.10
C VAL A 8 -15.12 -30.72 -8.94
N LEU A 9 -14.57 -31.53 -8.02
CA LEU A 9 -13.77 -31.02 -6.90
C LEU A 9 -12.48 -30.34 -7.39
N ALA A 10 -11.77 -30.94 -8.35
CA ALA A 10 -10.57 -30.34 -8.93
C ALA A 10 -10.86 -29.00 -9.61
N ALA A 11 -11.94 -28.91 -10.39
CA ALA A 11 -12.36 -27.66 -11.02
C ALA A 11 -12.71 -26.59 -9.97
N ALA A 12 -13.43 -26.95 -8.92
CA ALA A 12 -13.74 -26.02 -7.83
C ALA A 12 -12.49 -25.51 -7.11
N CYS A 13 -11.50 -26.37 -6.85
CA CYS A 13 -10.22 -25.97 -6.26
C CYS A 13 -9.42 -25.04 -7.17
N VAL A 14 -9.38 -25.30 -8.48
CA VAL A 14 -8.69 -24.44 -9.46
C VAL A 14 -9.37 -23.08 -9.54
N ILE A 15 -10.70 -23.04 -9.61
CA ILE A 15 -11.47 -21.80 -9.63
C ILE A 15 -11.25 -21.01 -8.32
N GLY A 16 -11.34 -21.69 -7.17
CA GLY A 16 -11.11 -21.07 -5.86
C GLY A 16 -9.69 -20.50 -5.73
N THR A 17 -8.67 -21.26 -6.15
CA THR A 17 -7.27 -20.80 -6.12
C THR A 17 -7.04 -19.66 -7.10
N GLY A 18 -7.67 -19.68 -8.27
CA GLY A 18 -7.62 -18.60 -9.26
C GLY A 18 -8.21 -17.29 -8.72
N ILE A 19 -9.37 -17.35 -8.07
CA ILE A 19 -10.00 -16.19 -7.42
C ILE A 19 -9.07 -15.63 -6.32
N VAL A 20 -8.59 -16.50 -5.42
CA VAL A 20 -7.68 -16.09 -4.34
C VAL A 20 -6.37 -15.51 -4.90
N SER A 21 -5.85 -16.02 -6.02
CA SER A 21 -4.61 -15.51 -6.61
C SER A 21 -4.79 -14.13 -7.24
N VAL A 22 -5.94 -13.86 -7.87
CA VAL A 22 -6.29 -12.52 -8.37
C VAL A 22 -6.42 -11.53 -7.21
N ASP A 23 -6.93 -11.98 -6.06
CA ASP A 23 -7.07 -11.15 -4.86
C ASP A 23 -5.74 -10.92 -4.11
N VAL A 24 -4.93 -11.99 -3.93
CA VAL A 24 -3.66 -11.96 -3.17
C VAL A 24 -2.53 -11.29 -3.93
N ALA A 25 -2.50 -11.41 -5.27
CA ALA A 25 -1.62 -10.58 -6.07
C ALA A 25 -1.81 -9.09 -5.77
N GLY A 26 -2.96 -8.74 -5.17
CA GLY A 26 -3.34 -7.40 -4.89
C GLY A 26 -3.51 -6.70 -6.21
N SER A 27 -4.48 -5.81 -6.26
CA SER A 27 -4.36 -4.68 -7.15
C SER A 27 -3.22 -3.81 -6.60
N THR A 28 -1.97 -4.30 -6.58
CA THR A 28 -0.78 -3.48 -6.45
C THR A 28 -1.01 -2.40 -7.49
N PRO A 29 -1.18 -1.12 -7.12
CA PRO A 29 -1.69 -0.15 -8.07
C PRO A 29 -0.59 0.10 -9.09
N LEU A 30 -0.58 -0.68 -10.19
CA LEU A 30 0.17 -0.37 -11.39
C LEU A 30 -0.44 0.84 -12.09
N LEU A 31 -1.70 1.18 -11.75
CA LEU A 31 -2.33 2.43 -12.13
C LEU A 31 -2.29 3.42 -10.98
N SER A 32 -1.69 4.57 -11.25
CA SER A 32 -1.85 5.79 -10.47
C SER A 32 -3.35 6.04 -10.28
N SER A 33 -3.82 6.04 -9.03
CA SER A 33 -5.13 6.61 -8.72
C SER A 33 -5.07 8.06 -9.17
N SER A 34 -5.98 8.50 -10.04
CA SER A 34 -6.03 9.85 -10.61
C SER A 34 -6.18 10.91 -9.52
N VAL A 35 -5.08 11.19 -8.84
CA VAL A 35 -4.88 12.27 -7.88
C VAL A 35 -3.81 13.12 -8.52
N ASN A 36 -4.06 14.42 -8.67
CA ASN A 36 -3.08 15.34 -9.19
C ASN A 36 -1.78 15.21 -8.35
N PRO A 37 -0.67 14.71 -8.92
CA PRO A 37 0.52 14.40 -8.13
C PRO A 37 1.19 15.62 -7.53
N SER A 38 0.85 16.83 -8.00
CA SER A 38 1.50 18.07 -7.59
C SER A 38 1.29 18.45 -6.14
N ASP A 39 0.21 17.98 -5.51
CA ASP A 39 -0.21 18.56 -4.22
C ASP A 39 0.14 17.68 -3.02
N PHE A 40 0.68 16.46 -3.22
CA PHE A 40 0.88 15.47 -2.18
C PHE A 40 2.33 15.03 -2.04
N LYS A 41 2.80 14.93 -0.80
CA LYS A 41 4.10 14.33 -0.45
C LYS A 41 3.95 13.24 0.60
N VAL A 42 4.83 12.25 0.53
CA VAL A 42 4.98 11.27 1.61
C VAL A 42 5.77 11.91 2.75
N GLU A 43 5.25 11.84 3.96
CA GLU A 43 5.87 12.35 5.18
C GLU A 43 6.18 11.17 6.12
N LEU A 44 7.38 11.19 6.71
CA LEU A 44 7.82 10.24 7.73
C LEU A 44 7.78 10.90 9.11
N LEU A 45 7.03 10.30 10.03
CA LEU A 45 7.00 10.65 11.45
C LEU A 45 8.11 9.88 12.17
N ILE A 46 9.27 10.53 12.35
CA ILE A 46 10.47 9.89 12.88
C ILE A 46 10.26 9.29 14.29
N ASP A 47 9.38 9.89 15.09
CA ASP A 47 9.08 9.45 16.46
C ASP A 47 8.30 8.13 16.50
N ARG A 48 7.57 7.80 15.42
CA ARG A 48 6.83 6.54 15.28
C ARG A 48 7.64 5.46 14.56
N CYS A 49 8.77 5.82 13.95
CA CYS A 49 9.56 4.86 13.18
C CYS A 49 10.38 3.95 14.11
N THR A 50 10.01 2.67 14.15
CA THR A 50 10.72 1.61 14.90
C THR A 50 11.79 0.87 14.09
N GLY A 51 11.92 1.18 12.79
CA GLY A 51 12.91 0.54 11.93
C GLY A 51 12.50 -0.83 11.35
N ALA A 52 11.20 -1.13 11.28
CA ALA A 52 10.68 -2.41 10.73
C ALA A 52 11.02 -2.68 9.24
N ALA A 53 11.48 -1.67 8.49
CA ALA A 53 11.94 -1.76 7.10
C ALA A 53 10.93 -2.22 6.03
N GLN A 54 9.70 -2.61 6.38
CA GLN A 54 8.69 -3.09 5.41
C GLN A 54 8.43 -2.08 4.29
N CYS A 55 8.41 -0.80 4.62
CA CYS A 55 8.22 0.28 3.65
C CYS A 55 9.35 0.38 2.59
N VAL A 56 10.56 -0.07 2.91
CA VAL A 56 11.69 -0.16 1.97
C VAL A 56 11.44 -1.32 1.00
N LEU A 57 11.02 -2.48 1.51
CA LEU A 57 10.80 -3.69 0.71
C LEU A 57 9.66 -3.55 -0.31
N VAL A 58 8.62 -2.79 0.02
CA VAL A 58 7.41 -2.68 -0.81
C VAL A 58 7.42 -1.47 -1.73
N CYS A 59 8.47 -0.63 -1.70
CA CYS A 59 8.52 0.56 -2.54
C CYS A 59 9.03 0.22 -3.94
N PRO A 60 8.20 0.30 -5.00
CA PRO A 60 8.63 -0.07 -6.36
C PRO A 60 9.58 0.94 -7.02
N ARG A 61 9.86 2.06 -6.34
CA ARG A 61 10.67 3.19 -6.85
C ARG A 61 11.86 3.49 -5.93
N ASP A 62 12.10 2.63 -4.95
CA ASP A 62 13.16 2.76 -3.95
C ASP A 62 13.20 4.15 -3.31
N VAL A 63 12.05 4.75 -2.95
CA VAL A 63 12.02 6.10 -2.36
C VAL A 63 12.62 6.13 -0.95
N LEU A 64 12.51 5.01 -0.24
CA LEU A 64 12.82 4.84 1.18
C LEU A 64 14.05 3.94 1.33
N VAL A 65 14.96 4.28 2.24
CA VAL A 65 16.16 3.49 2.55
C VAL A 65 16.31 3.36 4.06
N MET A 66 16.84 2.23 4.53
CA MET A 66 17.19 2.03 5.94
C MET A 66 18.50 2.76 6.27
N ASN A 67 18.47 3.67 7.25
CA ASN A 67 19.69 4.18 7.86
C ASN A 67 20.12 3.25 9.00
N GLY A 68 21.22 2.54 8.78
CA GLY A 68 21.77 1.58 9.75
C GLY A 68 22.33 2.22 11.03
N HIS A 69 22.72 3.50 11.01
CA HIS A 69 23.29 4.17 12.18
C HIS A 69 22.23 4.50 13.23
N ILE A 70 21.09 5.04 12.78
CA ILE A 70 19.98 5.42 13.67
C ILE A 70 18.89 4.34 13.76
N ARG A 71 19.03 3.26 12.99
CA ARG A 71 18.05 2.15 12.88
C ARG A 71 16.64 2.61 12.51
N LYS A 72 16.56 3.64 11.67
CA LYS A 72 15.30 4.22 11.17
C LYS A 72 15.36 4.38 9.65
N VAL A 73 14.19 4.49 9.05
CA VAL A 73 14.05 4.69 7.61
C VAL A 73 14.21 6.16 7.27
N GLU A 74 14.69 6.46 6.06
CA GLU A 74 14.80 7.80 5.50
C GLU A 74 14.19 7.87 4.10
N ILE A 75 13.65 9.05 3.76
CA ILE A 75 13.14 9.34 2.42
C ILE A 75 14.28 9.99 1.62
N VAL A 76 14.90 9.21 0.73
CA VAL A 76 16.11 9.65 -0.02
C VAL A 76 15.80 10.13 -1.43
N ARG A 77 14.69 9.66 -2.03
CA ARG A 77 14.33 9.96 -3.42
C ARG A 77 12.85 10.38 -3.52
N PRO A 78 12.44 11.49 -2.89
CA PRO A 78 11.03 11.90 -2.86
C PRO A 78 10.45 12.15 -4.26
N ALA A 79 11.26 12.65 -5.20
CA ALA A 79 10.86 12.90 -6.59
C ALA A 79 10.45 11.63 -7.36
N ASN A 80 10.88 10.44 -6.92
CA ASN A 80 10.52 9.18 -7.55
C ASN A 80 9.19 8.61 -7.01
N CYS A 81 8.57 9.27 -6.02
CA CYS A 81 7.35 8.79 -5.41
C CYS A 81 6.16 8.90 -6.38
N ILE A 82 5.58 7.76 -6.73
CA ILE A 82 4.37 7.67 -7.55
C ILE A 82 3.08 7.68 -6.71
N LEU A 83 3.19 8.04 -5.43
CA LEU A 83 2.08 8.11 -4.48
C LEU A 83 1.23 6.82 -4.46
N CYS A 84 1.86 5.64 -4.52
CA CYS A 84 1.14 4.35 -4.54
C CYS A 84 0.56 3.94 -3.17
N GLY A 85 1.08 4.50 -2.08
CA GLY A 85 0.59 4.25 -0.71
C GLY A 85 1.00 2.90 -0.10
N ALA A 86 1.73 2.05 -0.83
CA ALA A 86 2.16 0.73 -0.35
C ALA A 86 2.97 0.83 0.96
N CYS A 87 3.87 1.82 1.05
CA CYS A 87 4.68 2.04 2.25
C CYS A 87 3.85 2.43 3.49
N ILE A 88 2.75 3.17 3.30
CA ILE A 88 1.81 3.57 4.36
C ILE A 88 1.02 2.35 4.84
N VAL A 89 0.49 1.57 3.88
CA VAL A 89 -0.30 0.37 4.16
C VAL A 89 0.47 -0.65 5.00
N GLN A 90 1.74 -0.87 4.64
CA GLN A 90 2.59 -1.92 5.19
C GLN A 90 3.37 -1.48 6.43
N CYS A 91 3.33 -0.20 6.80
CA CYS A 91 3.97 0.27 8.02
C CYS A 91 3.13 -0.17 9.24
N PRO A 92 3.69 -0.91 10.21
CA PRO A 92 2.92 -1.38 11.37
C PRO A 92 2.66 -0.27 12.39
N GLU A 93 3.54 0.75 12.42
CA GLU A 93 3.51 1.85 13.41
C GLU A 93 2.85 3.13 12.91
N ASP A 94 2.25 3.11 11.70
CA ASP A 94 1.64 4.30 11.11
C ASP A 94 2.60 5.50 11.04
N ALA A 95 3.88 5.21 10.79
CA ALA A 95 4.96 6.20 10.74
C ALA A 95 5.02 6.97 9.41
N LEU A 96 4.26 6.56 8.39
CA LEU A 96 4.24 7.17 7.07
C LEU A 96 2.82 7.63 6.73
N ARG A 97 2.68 8.83 6.16
CA ARG A 97 1.39 9.38 5.72
C ARG A 97 1.53 10.26 4.49
N PHE A 98 0.42 10.61 3.84
CA PHE A 98 0.43 11.67 2.83
C PHE A 98 0.07 13.01 3.45
N ARG A 99 0.81 14.04 3.07
CA ARG A 99 0.57 15.42 3.44
C ARG A 99 0.42 16.26 2.18
N PHE A 100 -0.56 17.15 2.20
CA PHE A 100 -0.76 18.14 1.16
C PHE A 100 0.15 19.36 1.35
N ASP A 101 0.42 20.10 0.28
CA ASP A 101 1.18 21.35 0.38
C ASP A 101 0.41 22.46 1.13
N ASP A 102 -0.93 22.41 1.14
CA ASP A 102 -1.79 23.27 1.96
C ASP A 102 -1.84 22.87 3.46
N GLY A 103 -1.14 21.79 3.85
CA GLY A 103 -1.03 21.33 5.23
C GLY A 103 -2.01 20.22 5.61
N ARG A 104 -3.03 19.90 4.80
CA ARG A 104 -3.94 18.78 5.04
C ARG A 104 -3.19 17.45 5.10
N VAL A 105 -3.75 16.48 5.82
CA VAL A 105 -3.11 15.18 6.05
C VAL A 105 -4.10 14.05 5.74
N VAL A 106 -3.61 13.04 5.02
CA VAL A 106 -4.34 11.78 4.83
C VAL A 106 -3.76 10.73 5.76
N GLU A 107 -4.53 10.40 6.80
CA GLU A 107 -4.11 9.44 7.81
C GLU A 107 -3.96 8.00 7.25
N PRO A 108 -3.04 7.18 7.82
CA PRO A 108 -2.78 5.82 7.32
C PRO A 108 -4.00 4.92 7.25
N ALA A 109 -4.91 5.04 8.23
CA ALA A 109 -6.17 4.30 8.26
C ALA A 109 -7.05 4.59 7.03
N THR A 110 -7.05 5.83 6.54
CA THR A 110 -7.75 6.25 5.33
C THR A 110 -7.14 5.62 4.08
N ILE A 111 -5.81 5.53 4.01
CA ILE A 111 -5.12 4.88 2.89
C ILE A 111 -5.39 3.38 2.86
N ARG A 112 -5.34 2.71 4.02
CA ARG A 112 -5.69 1.27 4.12
C ARG A 112 -7.12 1.03 3.62
N ARG A 113 -8.07 1.88 4.00
CA ARG A 113 -9.46 1.75 3.54
C ARG A 113 -9.63 2.11 2.06
N THR A 114 -8.91 3.06 1.51
CA THR A 114 -9.14 3.45 0.10
C THR A 114 -8.35 2.59 -0.90
N ARG A 115 -7.23 1.99 -0.47
CA ARG A 115 -6.31 1.25 -1.35
C ARG A 115 -6.28 -0.27 -1.16
N LEU A 116 -6.80 -0.83 -0.06
CA LEU A 116 -6.90 -2.28 0.16
C LEU A 116 -8.34 -2.80 0.11
N ASN A 117 -9.17 -2.25 -0.77
CA ASN A 117 -10.60 -2.52 -0.74
C ASN A 117 -11.10 -3.20 -2.02
N LEU A 118 -11.37 -4.51 -1.90
CA LEU A 118 -12.00 -5.35 -2.93
C LEU A 118 -13.41 -4.86 -3.32
N LEU A 119 -14.17 -4.33 -2.35
CA LEU A 119 -15.55 -3.85 -2.52
C LEU A 119 -15.78 -2.43 -2.00
N GLY A 120 -14.71 -1.71 -1.66
CA GLY A 120 -14.82 -0.45 -0.94
C GLY A 120 -14.74 0.80 -1.83
N LYS A 121 -15.02 1.94 -1.20
CA LYS A 121 -14.93 3.25 -1.84
C LYS A 121 -13.46 3.56 -2.15
N ARG A 122 -13.13 3.72 -3.44
CA ARG A 122 -11.81 4.16 -3.93
C ARG A 122 -11.54 5.64 -3.67
N THR A 123 -12.55 6.36 -3.17
CA THR A 123 -12.49 7.79 -2.89
C THR A 123 -12.92 8.05 -1.45
N VAL A 124 -12.30 9.06 -0.86
CA VAL A 124 -12.61 9.57 0.46
C VAL A 124 -12.54 11.10 0.40
N THR A 125 -13.46 11.75 1.09
CA THR A 125 -13.41 13.19 1.28
C THR A 125 -12.38 13.50 2.36
N VAL A 126 -11.35 14.26 2.01
CA VAL A 126 -10.40 14.82 2.98
C VAL A 126 -11.05 16.11 3.51
N PRO A 127 -11.27 16.24 4.83
CA PRO A 127 -11.76 17.48 5.42
C PRO A 127 -10.80 18.64 5.10
N ASP A 128 -11.36 19.84 4.93
CA ASP A 128 -10.60 21.08 4.74
C ASP A 128 -9.84 21.48 6.02
#